data_AF-A0A948S1F8-F1
#
_entry.id   AF-A0A948S1F8-F1
#
_cell.length_a   1.000
_cell.length_b   1.000
_cell.length_c   1.000
_cell.angle_alpha   90.00
_cell.angle_beta   90.00
_cell.angle_gamma   90.00
#
_symmetry.space_group_name_H-M   'P 1'
#
loop_
_entity.id
_entity.type
_entity.pdbx_description
1 polymer ?
#
loop_
_entity_poly.entity_id
_entity_poly.type
_entity_poly.pdbx_seq_one_letter_code
_entity_poly.pdbx_strand_id
1 'polypeptide(L)' 'SGGSAEKPVGTVCFAWAHQDGRVMSTTQHFSGNRQQVREQSVRALFEGILQLLATY' A
#
# COMPACT_ATOMS: atom_id res chain seq x y z
N SER A 1 8.96 20.38 4.50
CA SER A 1 8.59 19.35 3.51
C SER A 1 9.39 18.09 3.80
N GLY A 2 8.88 16.89 3.50
CA GLY A 2 9.50 15.62 3.96
C GLY A 2 9.66 14.54 2.88
N GLY A 3 9.44 14.88 1.61
CA GLY A 3 9.71 13.98 0.48
C GLY A 3 11.00 14.36 -0.25
N SER A 4 11.58 13.41 -0.96
CA SER A 4 12.69 13.62 -1.90
C SER A 4 12.22 13.40 -3.34
N ALA A 5 13.06 13.74 -4.33
CA ALA A 5 12.76 13.41 -5.73
C ALA A 5 12.60 11.90 -5.95
N GLU A 6 13.40 11.10 -5.25
CA GLU A 6 13.37 9.63 -5.32
C GLU A 6 12.22 9.02 -4.53
N LYS A 7 11.77 9.68 -3.46
CA LYS A 7 10.66 9.24 -2.61
C LYS A 7 9.73 10.43 -2.34
N PRO A 8 8.84 10.77 -3.28
CA PRO A 8 7.93 11.87 -3.10
C PRO A 8 6.97 11.62 -1.94
N VAL A 9 6.41 12.70 -1.40
CA VAL A 9 5.28 12.58 -0.46
C VAL A 9 4.15 11.85 -1.16
N GLY A 10 3.57 10.86 -0.48
CA GLY A 10 2.55 9.97 -1.05
C GLY A 10 3.06 8.58 -1.41
N THR A 11 4.38 8.34 -1.43
CA THR A 11 4.92 6.99 -1.65
C THR A 11 4.72 6.10 -0.43
N VAL A 12 4.05 4.96 -0.62
CA VAL A 12 3.76 3.98 0.42
C VAL A 12 4.08 2.58 -0.10
N CYS A 13 4.81 1.80 0.72
CA CYS A 13 5.12 0.41 0.42
C CYS A 13 4.24 -0.50 1.27
N PHE A 14 3.64 -1.51 0.63
CA PHE A 14 2.80 -2.52 1.25
C PHE A 14 3.42 -3.90 1.08
N ALA A 15 3.20 -4.75 2.08
CA ALA A 15 3.49 -6.16 1.99
C ALA A 15 2.41 -6.94 2.77
N TRP A 16 2.00 -8.07 2.22
CA TRP A 16 1.10 -9.02 2.85
C TRP A 16 1.71 -10.42 2.79
N ALA A 17 1.50 -11.20 3.83
CA ALA A 17 1.92 -12.58 3.92
C ALA A 17 0.76 -13.43 4.41
N HIS A 18 0.57 -14.59 3.79
CA HIS A 18 -0.42 -15.58 4.20
C HIS A 18 0.26 -16.82 4.80
N GLN A 19 -0.47 -17.55 5.63
CA GLN A 19 0.07 -18.70 6.38
C GLN A 19 0.48 -19.88 5.48
N ASP A 20 -0.06 -19.96 4.25
CA ASP A 20 0.33 -20.96 3.24
C ASP A 20 1.62 -20.59 2.48
N GLY A 21 2.31 -19.51 2.89
CA GLY A 21 3.57 -19.09 2.32
C GLY A 21 3.43 -18.10 1.15
N ARG A 22 2.22 -17.69 0.75
CA ARG A 22 2.05 -16.63 -0.24
C ARG A 22 2.51 -15.28 0.31
N VAL A 23 3.27 -14.54 -0.49
CA VAL A 23 3.75 -13.20 -0.17
C VAL A 23 3.49 -12.28 -1.37
N MET A 24 2.93 -11.11 -1.09
CA MET A 24 2.72 -10.05 -2.08
C MET A 24 3.28 -8.75 -1.53
N SER A 25 3.90 -7.94 -2.40
CA SER A 25 4.32 -6.59 -2.05
C SER A 25 4.12 -5.63 -3.21
N THR A 26 3.89 -4.36 -2.91
CA THR A 26 3.76 -3.31 -3.92
C THR A 26 4.15 -1.95 -3.33
N THR A 27 4.64 -1.05 -4.18
CA THR A 27 4.85 0.35 -3.85
C THR A 27 3.88 1.18 -4.66
N GLN A 28 3.10 2.00 -3.99
CA GLN A 28 2.10 2.87 -4.62
C GLN A 28 2.39 4.34 -4.29
N HIS A 29 1.97 5.23 -5.18
CA HIS A 29 2.04 6.68 -4.96
C HIS A 29 0.62 7.24 -4.90
N PHE A 30 0.29 7.87 -3.78
CA PHE A 30 -1.00 8.51 -3.56
C PHE A 30 -0.90 10.02 -3.68
N SER A 31 -1.90 10.62 -4.31
CA SER A 31 -2.03 12.07 -4.42
C SER A 31 -2.82 12.66 -3.24
N GLY A 32 -2.64 13.96 -3.00
CA GLY A 32 -3.34 14.70 -1.96
C GLY A 32 -2.49 15.04 -0.74
N ASN A 33 -3.13 15.59 0.27
CA ASN A 33 -2.50 15.94 1.53
C ASN A 33 -2.24 14.68 2.40
N ARG A 34 -1.59 14.87 3.55
CA ARG A 34 -1.24 13.76 4.45
C ARG A 34 -2.44 12.95 4.95
N GLN A 35 -3.59 13.60 5.17
CA GLN A 35 -4.82 12.92 5.59
C GLN A 35 -5.33 12.01 4.46
N GLN A 36 -5.43 12.56 3.25
CA GLN A 36 -5.93 11.84 2.07
C GLN A 36 -5.02 10.65 1.70
N VAL A 37 -3.70 10.82 1.80
CA VAL A 37 -2.74 9.71 1.59
C VAL A 37 -2.97 8.57 2.57
N ARG A 38 -3.24 8.88 3.85
CA ARG A 38 -3.52 7.86 4.87
C ARG A 38 -4.82 7.11 4.59
N GLU A 39 -5.88 7.82 4.23
CA GLU A 39 -7.18 7.23 3.90
C GLU A 39 -7.09 6.30 2.69
N GLN A 40 -6.42 6.74 1.61
CA GLN A 40 -6.16 5.90 0.44
C GLN A 40 -5.30 4.68 0.78
N SER A 41 -4.30 4.85 1.64
CA SER A 41 -3.42 3.74 2.06
C SER A 41 -4.18 2.66 2.83
N VAL A 42 -5.12 3.04 3.69
CA VAL A 42 -5.97 2.10 4.42
C VAL A 42 -6.83 1.30 3.44
N ARG A 43 -7.40 1.97 2.44
CA ARG A 43 -8.17 1.29 1.39
C ARG A 43 -7.33 0.29 0.61
N ALA A 44 -6.14 0.70 0.15
CA ALA A 44 -5.21 -0.17 -0.57
C ALA A 44 -4.77 -1.38 0.28
N LEU A 45 -4.59 -1.20 1.60
CA LEU A 45 -4.30 -2.29 2.53
C LEU A 45 -5.37 -3.39 2.48
N PHE A 46 -6.65 -3.01 2.57
CA PHE A 46 -7.76 -3.95 2.55
C PHE A 46 -7.94 -4.60 1.17
N GLU A 47 -7.79 -3.83 0.08
CA GLU A 47 -7.83 -4.37 -1.28
C GLU A 47 -6.76 -5.46 -1.48
N GLY A 48 -5.54 -5.26 -0.97
CA GLY A 48 -4.49 -6.27 -1.02
C GLY A 48 -4.76 -7.51 -0.17
N ILE A 49 -5.44 -7.37 0.99
CA ILE A 49 -5.90 -8.53 1.78
C ILE A 49 -6.91 -9.34 0.98
N LEU A 50 -7.91 -8.70 0.36
CA LEU A 50 -8.92 -9.38 -0.45
C LEU A 50 -8.28 -10.11 -1.64
N GLN A 51 -7.31 -9.49 -2.31
CA GLN A 51 -6.55 -10.12 -3.40
C GLN A 51 -5.79 -11.37 -2.92
N LEU A 52 -5.12 -11.28 -1.77
CA LEU A 52 -4.37 -12.40 -1.20
C LEU A 52 -5.29 -13.58 -0.84
N LEU A 53 -6.51 -13.31 -0.36
CA LEU A 53 -7.48 -14.33 0.04
C LEU A 53 -8.28 -14.90 -1.13
N ALA A 54 -8.51 -14.14 -2.21
CA ALA A 54 -9.37 -14.54 -3.33
C ALA A 54 -8.75 -15.58 -4.27
N THR A 55 -7.47 -15.90 -4.13
CA THR A 55 -6.81 -16.94 -4.94
C THR A 55 -7.02 -18.29 -4.24
N TYR A 56 -7.96 -19.10 -4.75
CA TYR A 56 -8.28 -20.47 -4.31
C TYR A 56 -7.54 -21.52 -5.15
#